data_AF-A0A9Q8U0I6-F1
#
_entry.id   AF-A0A9Q8U0I6-F1
#
_cell.length_a   1.000
_cell.length_b   1.000
_cell.length_c   1.000
_cell.angle_alpha   90.00
_cell.angle_beta   90.00
_cell.angle_gamma   90.00
#
_symmetry.space_group_name_H-M   'P 1'
#
loop_
_entity.id
_entity.type
_entity.pdbx_description
1 polymer ?
#
loop_
_entity_poly.entity_id
_entity_poly.type
_entity_poly.pdbx_seq_one_letter_code
_entity_poly.pdbx_strand_id
1 'polypeptide(L)'
;MDTFNFESLNLKKVKKAIDIGCGNGRHLKSLGFRLKKAEIFGVDQLEHEIHKLNNEFDTHVCKNGNSYSFSVQDIRAISFEDNSFDMVICSEVLEHVPNFEKVIKECYRILKPGGVLLISVPSFIPEMLCWKYSKKYKQTPGGHIRIFSNKLLLENFEKLNLKIFKKNRMHSFHSLYWILRARNDMEETPFLKKFHSLLVKQMFGQAKISAFIEKLLDPIFGKSKCFYLRK
;
A
#
# COMPACT_ATOMS: atom_id res chain seq x y z
N MET A 1 -3.87 0.61 10.83
CA MET A 1 -4.90 0.90 9.82
C MET A 1 -4.45 0.33 8.48
N ASP A 2 -5.24 -0.55 7.89
CA ASP A 2 -4.92 -1.16 6.59
C ASP A 2 -5.32 -0.21 5.45
N THR A 3 -4.50 -0.15 4.39
CA THR A 3 -4.86 0.61 3.18
C THR A 3 -5.95 -0.10 2.38
N PHE A 4 -6.01 -1.43 2.44
CA PHE A 4 -7.07 -2.22 1.82
C PHE A 4 -8.06 -2.72 2.87
N ASN A 5 -9.34 -2.60 2.56
CA ASN A 5 -10.40 -3.33 3.22
C ASN A 5 -10.39 -4.81 2.78
N PHE A 6 -9.76 -5.66 3.61
CA PHE A 6 -9.69 -7.10 3.40
C PHE A 6 -10.99 -7.85 3.74
N GLU A 7 -11.91 -7.27 4.52
CA GLU A 7 -13.19 -7.89 4.87
C GLU A 7 -14.09 -8.09 3.65
N SER A 8 -13.91 -7.26 2.62
CA SER A 8 -14.60 -7.40 1.35
C SER A 8 -14.04 -8.47 0.41
N LEU A 9 -13.03 -9.23 0.84
CA LEU A 9 -12.35 -10.25 0.04
C LEU A 9 -12.60 -11.65 0.58
N ASN A 10 -12.73 -12.62 -0.32
CA ASN A 10 -12.79 -14.03 0.06
C ASN A 10 -11.39 -14.58 0.35
N LEU A 11 -10.86 -14.29 1.53
CA LEU A 11 -9.52 -14.69 1.96
C LEU A 11 -9.36 -16.19 2.21
N LYS A 12 -10.46 -16.95 2.37
CA LYS A 12 -10.41 -18.41 2.62
C LYS A 12 -9.74 -19.18 1.49
N LYS A 13 -9.81 -18.64 0.26
CA LYS A 13 -9.20 -19.23 -0.94
C LYS A 13 -7.74 -18.82 -1.16
N VAL A 14 -7.22 -17.88 -0.39
CA VAL A 14 -5.85 -17.39 -0.55
C VAL A 14 -4.90 -18.33 0.19
N LYS A 15 -4.05 -19.04 -0.56
CA LYS A 15 -3.01 -19.94 -0.06
C LYS A 15 -1.61 -19.38 -0.27
N LYS A 16 -1.43 -18.56 -1.30
CA LYS A 16 -0.16 -17.92 -1.61
C LYS A 16 -0.38 -16.44 -1.89
N ALA A 17 0.24 -15.58 -1.08
CA ALA A 17 0.13 -14.13 -1.17
C ALA A 17 1.50 -13.46 -1.23
N ILE A 18 1.62 -12.35 -1.93
CA ILE A 18 2.86 -11.56 -1.99
C ILE A 18 2.59 -10.06 -1.87
N ASP A 19 3.48 -9.36 -1.15
CA ASP A 19 3.54 -7.91 -1.08
C ASP A 19 4.78 -7.40 -1.84
N ILE A 20 4.53 -6.65 -2.92
CA ILE A 20 5.54 -6.07 -3.81
C ILE A 20 5.88 -4.67 -3.30
N GLY A 21 7.15 -4.42 -2.99
CA GLY A 21 7.60 -3.21 -2.30
C GLY A 21 7.14 -3.21 -0.83
N CYS A 22 7.41 -4.30 -0.13
CA CYS A 22 6.81 -4.57 1.18
C CYS A 22 7.29 -3.64 2.31
N GLY A 23 8.42 -2.93 2.13
CA GLY A 23 9.02 -2.05 3.15
C GLY A 23 9.09 -2.72 4.52
N ASN A 24 8.53 -2.08 5.54
CA ASN A 24 8.50 -2.60 6.92
C ASN A 24 7.47 -3.73 7.18
N GLY A 25 6.84 -4.24 6.13
CA GLY A 25 5.93 -5.38 6.16
C GLY A 25 4.59 -5.14 6.84
N ARG A 26 4.07 -3.90 6.81
CA ARG A 26 2.73 -3.59 7.34
C ARG A 26 1.64 -4.52 6.79
N HIS A 27 1.59 -4.75 5.47
CA HIS A 27 0.59 -5.62 4.87
C HIS A 27 0.89 -7.09 5.12
N LEU A 28 2.15 -7.51 5.12
CA LEU A 28 2.58 -8.86 5.50
C LEU A 28 2.05 -9.24 6.89
N LYS A 29 2.25 -8.35 7.88
CA LYS A 29 1.72 -8.51 9.24
C LYS A 29 0.20 -8.61 9.22
N SER A 30 -0.47 -7.71 8.50
CA SER A 30 -1.94 -7.70 8.39
C SER A 30 -2.49 -9.01 7.79
N LEU A 31 -1.88 -9.51 6.73
CA LEU A 31 -2.20 -10.81 6.11
C LEU A 31 -2.00 -11.95 7.10
N GLY A 32 -0.95 -11.91 7.92
CA GLY A 32 -0.66 -12.92 8.94
C GLY A 32 -1.80 -13.18 9.94
N PHE A 33 -2.54 -12.13 10.31
CA PHE A 33 -3.71 -12.25 11.18
C PHE A 33 -4.96 -12.79 10.46
N ARG A 34 -5.03 -12.66 9.13
CA ARG A 34 -6.24 -12.89 8.33
C ARG A 34 -6.21 -14.22 7.57
N LEU A 35 -5.05 -14.59 7.06
CA LEU A 35 -4.83 -15.84 6.33
C LEU A 35 -4.57 -16.99 7.30
N LYS A 36 -4.89 -18.20 6.83
CA LYS A 36 -4.67 -19.45 7.58
C LYS A 36 -3.98 -20.47 6.68
N LYS A 37 -2.89 -21.07 7.18
CA LYS A 37 -2.07 -22.04 6.44
C LYS A 37 -1.71 -21.52 5.04
N ALA A 38 -1.25 -20.28 4.97
CA ALA A 38 -0.85 -19.62 3.73
C ALA A 38 0.65 -19.34 3.72
N GLU A 39 1.23 -19.34 2.53
CA GLU A 39 2.58 -18.87 2.26
C GLU A 39 2.52 -17.38 1.92
N ILE A 40 3.23 -16.55 2.69
CA ILE A 40 3.20 -15.08 2.59
C ILE A 40 4.60 -14.58 2.22
N PHE A 41 4.71 -13.96 1.06
CA PHE A 41 5.97 -13.48 0.51
C PHE A 41 6.06 -11.96 0.58
N GLY A 42 7.25 -11.45 0.85
CA GLY A 42 7.56 -10.02 0.73
C GLY A 42 8.78 -9.81 -0.15
N VAL A 43 8.69 -8.87 -1.07
CA VAL A 43 9.84 -8.44 -1.87
C VAL A 43 10.00 -6.94 -1.83
N ASP A 44 11.25 -6.51 -1.71
CA ASP A 44 11.63 -5.12 -1.78
C ASP A 44 13.05 -5.01 -2.37
N GLN A 45 13.38 -3.86 -2.95
CA GLN A 45 14.74 -3.58 -3.41
C GLN A 45 15.64 -3.06 -2.26
N LEU A 46 15.03 -2.62 -1.15
CA LEU A 46 15.72 -2.10 0.02
C LEU A 46 16.19 -3.25 0.91
N GLU A 47 17.45 -3.64 0.73
CA GLU A 47 18.09 -4.73 1.49
C GLU A 47 17.93 -4.59 3.01
N HIS A 48 18.10 -3.38 3.55
CA HIS A 48 17.97 -3.13 4.98
C HIS A 48 16.56 -3.37 5.53
N GLU A 49 15.50 -3.17 4.74
CA GLU A 49 14.12 -3.47 5.17
C GLU A 49 13.88 -4.98 5.17
N ILE A 50 14.40 -5.70 4.18
CA ILE A 50 14.31 -7.17 4.12
C ILE A 50 15.07 -7.81 5.30
N HIS A 51 16.27 -7.35 5.63
CA HIS A 51 17.01 -7.84 6.81
C HIS A 51 16.25 -7.61 8.12
N LYS A 52 15.64 -6.42 8.29
CA LYS A 52 14.78 -6.15 9.45
C LYS A 52 13.59 -7.09 9.51
N LEU A 53 12.94 -7.35 8.38
CA LEU A 53 11.80 -8.27 8.30
C LEU A 53 12.20 -9.70 8.65
N ASN A 54 13.31 -10.22 8.10
CA ASN A 54 13.81 -11.54 8.46
C ASN A 54 14.03 -11.64 9.99
N ASN A 55 14.74 -10.68 10.58
CA ASN A 55 14.97 -10.66 12.04
C ASN A 55 13.67 -10.57 12.85
N GLU A 56 12.71 -9.75 12.43
CA GLU A 56 11.44 -9.58 13.13
C GLU A 56 10.59 -10.85 13.07
N PHE A 57 10.55 -11.54 11.94
CA PHE A 57 9.73 -12.74 11.76
C PHE A 57 10.42 -14.02 12.23
N ASP A 58 11.75 -14.09 12.25
CA ASP A 58 12.50 -15.20 12.86
C ASP A 58 12.24 -15.30 14.37
N THR A 59 12.04 -14.14 15.02
CA THR A 59 11.77 -14.07 16.46
C THR A 59 10.29 -14.26 16.83
N HIS A 60 9.38 -14.29 15.85
CA HIS A 60 7.93 -14.36 16.09
C HIS A 60 7.31 -15.65 15.54
N VAL A 61 6.54 -16.35 16.38
CA VAL A 61 5.76 -17.51 15.95
C VAL A 61 4.75 -17.07 14.88
N CYS A 62 4.85 -17.70 13.71
CA CYS A 62 3.92 -17.49 12.62
C CYS A 62 2.47 -17.73 13.07
N LYS A 63 1.63 -16.70 13.01
CA LYS A 63 0.21 -16.84 13.38
C LYS A 63 -0.52 -17.70 12.35
N ASN A 64 -1.54 -18.42 12.81
CA ASN A 64 -2.47 -19.20 11.96
C ASN A 64 -1.82 -20.29 11.09
N GLY A 65 -0.62 -20.77 11.45
CA GLY A 65 0.12 -21.77 10.67
C GLY A 65 0.59 -21.28 9.31
N ASN A 66 0.76 -19.96 9.14
CA ASN A 66 1.31 -19.37 7.93
C ASN A 66 2.83 -19.57 7.86
N SER A 67 3.41 -19.46 6.67
CA SER A 67 4.87 -19.34 6.47
C SER A 67 5.19 -17.99 5.85
N TYR A 68 6.39 -17.47 6.12
CA TYR A 68 6.85 -16.20 5.57
C TYR A 68 8.16 -16.38 4.83
N SER A 69 8.35 -15.63 3.75
CA SER A 69 9.61 -15.59 3.01
C SER A 69 9.84 -14.19 2.46
N PHE A 70 11.00 -13.62 2.77
CA PHE A 70 11.38 -12.28 2.34
C PHE A 70 12.63 -12.33 1.48
N SER A 71 12.67 -11.54 0.42
CA SER A 71 13.84 -11.50 -0.46
C SER A 71 14.05 -10.12 -1.06
N VAL A 72 15.32 -9.76 -1.24
CA VAL A 72 15.72 -8.56 -1.96
C VAL A 72 15.58 -8.83 -3.46
N GLN A 73 14.69 -8.11 -4.14
CA GLN A 73 14.46 -8.28 -5.58
C GLN A 73 14.16 -6.96 -6.28
N ASP A 74 14.51 -6.89 -7.57
CA ASP A 74 13.97 -5.84 -8.44
C ASP A 74 12.49 -6.11 -8.73
N ILE A 75 11.62 -5.27 -8.18
CA ILE A 75 10.16 -5.39 -8.36
C ILE A 75 9.69 -5.24 -9.81
N ARG A 76 10.57 -4.82 -10.73
CA ARG A 76 10.30 -4.76 -12.18
C ARG A 76 10.57 -6.08 -12.89
N ALA A 77 11.20 -7.05 -12.23
CA ALA A 77 11.52 -8.39 -12.74
C ALA A 77 11.73 -9.36 -11.56
N ILE A 78 10.64 -9.94 -11.07
CA ILE A 78 10.66 -10.80 -9.87
C ILE A 78 10.87 -12.27 -10.23
N SER A 79 11.65 -12.98 -9.42
CA SER A 79 12.06 -14.37 -9.64
C SER A 79 11.00 -15.38 -9.18
N PHE A 80 9.75 -15.16 -9.58
CA PHE A 80 8.64 -16.09 -9.36
C PHE A 80 8.04 -16.52 -10.68
N GLU A 81 7.48 -17.73 -10.69
CA GLU A 81 6.80 -18.29 -11.86
C GLU A 81 5.50 -17.53 -12.19
N ASP A 82 5.10 -17.62 -13.46
CA ASP A 82 3.81 -17.13 -13.92
C ASP A 82 2.68 -17.82 -13.15
N ASN A 83 1.60 -17.09 -12.89
CA ASN A 83 0.38 -17.65 -12.27
C ASN A 83 0.66 -18.41 -10.96
N SER A 84 1.53 -17.89 -10.11
CA SER A 84 1.96 -18.55 -8.86
C SER A 84 1.23 -18.03 -7.61
N PHE A 85 0.66 -16.82 -7.63
CA PHE A 85 0.03 -16.19 -6.46
C PHE A 85 -1.49 -16.04 -6.58
N ASP A 86 -2.21 -16.33 -5.49
CA ASP A 86 -3.65 -16.09 -5.39
C ASP A 86 -3.97 -14.63 -5.09
N MET A 87 -3.03 -13.94 -4.41
CA MET A 87 -3.13 -12.53 -4.05
C MET A 87 -1.80 -11.82 -4.22
N VAL A 88 -1.83 -10.65 -4.86
CA VAL A 88 -0.68 -9.75 -5.01
C VAL A 88 -1.07 -8.38 -4.45
N ILE A 89 -0.21 -7.79 -3.63
CA ILE A 89 -0.35 -6.44 -3.09
C ILE A 89 0.79 -5.58 -3.65
N CYS A 90 0.47 -4.36 -4.10
CA CYS A 90 1.44 -3.37 -4.54
C CYS A 90 0.93 -1.99 -4.06
N SER A 91 1.40 -1.56 -2.89
CA SER A 91 0.78 -0.44 -2.16
C SER A 91 1.75 0.71 -1.98
N GLU A 92 1.43 1.87 -2.58
CA GLU A 92 2.28 3.07 -2.52
C GLU A 92 3.72 2.80 -3.02
N VAL A 93 3.81 2.10 -4.16
CA VAL A 93 5.09 1.71 -4.80
C VAL A 93 5.26 2.36 -6.17
N LEU A 94 4.20 2.37 -6.98
CA LEU A 94 4.27 2.74 -8.40
C LEU A 94 4.73 4.19 -8.62
N GLU A 95 4.56 5.05 -7.63
CA GLU A 95 4.91 6.47 -7.63
C GLU A 95 6.40 6.73 -7.38
N HIS A 96 7.13 5.71 -6.95
CA HIS A 96 8.57 5.72 -6.75
C HIS A 96 9.33 5.04 -7.90
N VAL A 97 8.62 4.40 -8.84
CA VAL A 97 9.22 3.61 -9.92
C VAL A 97 9.10 4.35 -11.26
N PRO A 98 10.22 4.66 -11.94
CA PRO A 98 10.19 5.28 -13.27
C PRO A 98 9.40 4.46 -14.29
N ASN A 99 9.59 3.13 -14.33
CA ASN A 99 8.92 2.20 -15.25
C ASN A 99 7.82 1.38 -14.54
N PHE A 100 6.86 2.06 -13.93
CA PHE A 100 5.82 1.42 -13.13
C PHE A 100 4.97 0.41 -13.92
N GLU A 101 4.85 0.59 -15.25
CA GLU A 101 4.14 -0.33 -16.13
C GLU A 101 4.78 -1.72 -16.12
N LYS A 102 6.11 -1.81 -15.96
CA LYS A 102 6.80 -3.11 -15.79
C LYS A 102 6.40 -3.77 -14.48
N VAL A 103 6.23 -3.01 -13.40
CA VAL A 103 5.76 -3.54 -12.11
C VAL A 103 4.33 -4.06 -12.22
N ILE A 104 3.42 -3.32 -12.87
CA ILE A 104 2.05 -3.80 -13.09
C ILE A 104 2.04 -5.08 -13.94
N LYS A 105 2.90 -5.15 -14.97
CA LYS A 105 3.07 -6.36 -15.81
C LYS A 105 3.58 -7.55 -15.00
N GLU A 106 4.57 -7.36 -14.14
CA GLU A 106 5.07 -8.43 -13.27
C GLU A 106 3.99 -8.89 -12.28
N CYS A 107 3.31 -7.95 -11.61
CA CYS A 107 2.17 -8.25 -10.75
C CYS A 107 1.11 -9.07 -11.49
N TYR A 108 0.79 -8.71 -12.73
CA TYR A 108 -0.15 -9.48 -13.56
C TYR A 108 0.40 -10.87 -13.92
N ARG A 109 1.67 -10.98 -14.31
CA ARG A 109 2.34 -12.22 -14.72
C ARG A 109 2.28 -13.26 -13.60
N ILE A 110 2.67 -12.88 -12.39
CA ILE A 110 2.72 -13.79 -11.24
C ILE A 110 1.34 -14.08 -10.63
N LEU A 111 0.34 -13.25 -10.90
CA LEU A 111 -1.02 -13.47 -10.42
C LEU A 111 -1.68 -14.62 -11.18
N LYS A 112 -2.29 -15.55 -10.45
CA LYS A 112 -3.12 -16.62 -11.04
C LYS A 112 -4.33 -16.07 -11.78
N PRO A 113 -4.87 -16.78 -12.79
CA PRO A 113 -6.20 -16.50 -13.31
C PRO A 113 -7.23 -16.54 -12.17
N GLY A 114 -8.08 -15.51 -12.05
CA GLY A 114 -9.01 -15.35 -10.95
C GLY A 114 -8.39 -14.83 -9.64
N GLY A 115 -7.08 -14.59 -9.61
CA GLY A 115 -6.37 -14.04 -8.45
C GLY A 115 -6.71 -12.57 -8.19
N VAL A 116 -6.49 -12.12 -6.95
CA VAL A 116 -6.76 -10.73 -6.53
C VAL A 116 -5.47 -9.91 -6.58
N LEU A 117 -5.49 -8.80 -7.31
CA LEU A 117 -4.43 -7.80 -7.28
C LEU A 117 -4.93 -6.53 -6.57
N LEU A 118 -4.21 -6.10 -5.55
CA LEU A 118 -4.48 -4.91 -4.76
C LEU A 118 -3.42 -3.86 -5.08
N ILE A 119 -3.84 -2.74 -5.68
CA ILE A 119 -2.94 -1.62 -6.00
C ILE A 119 -3.39 -0.37 -5.27
N SER A 120 -2.46 0.33 -4.62
CA SER A 120 -2.71 1.69 -4.12
C SER A 120 -1.70 2.69 -4.65
N VAL A 121 -2.18 3.92 -4.87
CA VAL A 121 -1.34 5.07 -5.21
C VAL A 121 -1.83 6.32 -4.46
N PRO A 122 -0.98 7.34 -4.31
CA PRO A 122 -1.38 8.64 -3.78
C PRO A 122 -2.51 9.27 -4.59
N SER A 123 -3.47 9.87 -3.88
CA SER A 123 -4.56 10.64 -4.47
C SER A 123 -4.03 11.93 -5.08
N PHE A 124 -4.41 12.16 -6.33
CA PHE A 124 -4.00 13.34 -7.11
C PHE A 124 -4.16 14.69 -6.39
N ILE A 125 -5.33 14.98 -5.80
CA ILE A 125 -5.62 16.31 -5.23
C ILE A 125 -4.76 16.61 -4.00
N PRO A 126 -4.73 15.76 -2.93
CA PRO A 126 -3.85 15.98 -1.80
C PRO A 126 -2.39 16.14 -2.21
N GLU A 127 -1.92 15.28 -3.11
CA GLU A 127 -0.54 15.28 -3.56
C GLU A 127 -0.17 16.58 -4.30
N MET A 128 -1.02 17.00 -5.24
CA MET A 128 -0.86 18.25 -5.99
C MET A 128 -0.82 19.46 -5.04
N LEU A 129 -1.66 19.48 -4.00
CA LEU A 129 -1.65 20.55 -3.00
C LEU A 129 -0.35 20.57 -2.20
N CYS A 130 0.13 19.42 -1.72
CA CYS A 130 1.43 19.34 -1.03
C CYS A 130 2.58 19.85 -1.92
N TRP A 131 2.61 19.44 -3.19
CA TRP A 131 3.60 19.90 -4.17
C TRP A 131 3.53 21.40 -4.46
N LYS A 132 2.33 21.98 -4.43
CA LYS A 132 2.11 23.42 -4.60
C LYS A 132 2.62 24.20 -3.38
N TYR A 133 2.43 23.66 -2.17
CA TYR A 133 2.75 24.37 -0.93
C TYR A 133 4.22 24.25 -0.51
N SER A 134 4.92 23.15 -0.79
CA SER A 134 6.33 23.03 -0.39
C SER A 134 7.18 22.26 -1.40
N LYS A 135 8.32 22.85 -1.78
CA LYS A 135 9.36 22.15 -2.54
C LYS A 135 10.10 21.12 -1.68
N LYS A 136 10.25 21.38 -0.36
CA LYS A 136 10.87 20.45 0.61
C LYS A 136 10.09 19.15 0.73
N TYR A 137 8.76 19.20 0.60
CA TYR A 137 7.91 18.00 0.57
C TYR A 137 8.31 17.01 -0.52
N LYS A 138 8.75 17.47 -1.70
CA LYS A 138 9.21 16.58 -2.78
C LYS A 138 10.55 15.92 -2.48
N GLN A 139 11.34 16.51 -1.58
CA GLN A 139 12.71 16.11 -1.25
C GLN A 139 12.78 15.29 0.03
N THR A 140 11.66 15.05 0.72
CA THR A 140 11.66 14.17 1.90
C THR A 140 12.00 12.73 1.51
N PRO A 141 12.64 11.95 2.38
CA PRO A 141 12.80 10.51 2.19
C PRO A 141 11.44 9.85 1.92
N GLY A 142 11.33 9.09 0.82
CA GLY A 142 10.04 8.57 0.35
C GLY A 142 9.18 9.61 -0.40
N GLY A 143 9.77 10.67 -0.94
CA GLY A 143 9.08 11.61 -1.83
C GLY A 143 8.63 10.95 -3.12
N HIS A 144 7.43 11.29 -3.59
CA HIS A 144 6.90 10.74 -4.83
C HIS A 144 7.58 11.41 -6.03
N ILE A 145 8.02 10.61 -7.02
CA ILE A 145 8.56 11.16 -8.27
C ILE A 145 7.46 11.42 -9.31
N ARG A 146 6.24 10.93 -9.07
CA ARG A 146 5.07 11.08 -9.95
C ARG A 146 3.79 11.28 -9.15
N ILE A 147 2.87 12.06 -9.70
CA ILE A 147 1.45 12.08 -9.30
C ILE A 147 0.63 11.30 -10.34
N PHE A 148 -0.10 10.27 -9.93
CA PHE A 148 -0.93 9.49 -10.84
C PHE A 148 -2.24 10.21 -11.20
N SER A 149 -2.48 10.34 -12.50
CA SER A 149 -3.83 10.60 -13.01
C SER A 149 -4.63 9.29 -13.00
N ASN A 150 -5.95 9.37 -12.75
CA ASN A 150 -6.81 8.18 -12.80
C ASN A 150 -6.75 7.52 -14.19
N LYS A 151 -6.75 8.32 -15.25
CA LYS A 151 -6.77 7.85 -16.64
C LYS A 151 -5.57 6.94 -16.94
N LEU A 152 -4.36 7.36 -16.56
CA LEU A 152 -3.14 6.62 -16.84
C LEU A 152 -3.13 5.21 -16.20
N LEU A 153 -3.60 5.08 -14.96
CA LEU A 153 -3.68 3.77 -14.29
C LEU A 153 -4.76 2.87 -14.91
N LEU A 154 -5.93 3.42 -15.20
CA LEU A 154 -7.03 2.66 -15.79
C LEU A 154 -6.65 2.10 -17.17
N GLU A 155 -6.00 2.91 -18.02
CA GLU A 155 -5.51 2.47 -19.33
C GLU A 155 -4.50 1.31 -19.20
N ASN A 156 -3.64 1.33 -18.19
CA ASN A 156 -2.69 0.24 -17.95
C ASN A 156 -3.38 -1.04 -17.46
N PHE A 157 -4.42 -0.93 -16.62
CA PHE A 157 -5.20 -2.08 -16.18
C PHE A 157 -5.99 -2.69 -17.35
N GLU A 158 -6.60 -1.87 -18.18
CA GLU A 158 -7.35 -2.31 -19.37
C GLU A 158 -6.46 -3.02 -20.39
N LYS A 159 -5.25 -2.50 -20.65
CA LYS A 159 -4.26 -3.15 -21.54
C LYS A 159 -3.88 -4.57 -21.11
N LEU A 160 -3.97 -4.87 -19.81
CA LEU A 160 -3.67 -6.19 -19.25
C LEU A 160 -4.93 -7.02 -18.98
N ASN A 161 -6.11 -6.56 -19.43
CA ASN A 161 -7.40 -7.18 -19.15
C ASN A 161 -7.70 -7.35 -17.63
N LEU A 162 -7.12 -6.50 -16.78
CA LEU A 162 -7.39 -6.51 -15.35
C LEU A 162 -8.77 -5.89 -15.08
N LYS A 163 -9.68 -6.68 -14.52
CA LYS A 163 -11.03 -6.24 -14.20
C LYS A 163 -11.07 -5.61 -12.82
N ILE A 164 -11.46 -4.34 -12.76
CA ILE A 164 -11.64 -3.66 -11.48
C ILE A 164 -13.00 -4.02 -10.89
N PHE A 165 -13.01 -4.71 -9.75
CA PHE A 165 -14.26 -5.09 -9.08
C PHE A 165 -14.58 -4.20 -7.87
N LYS A 166 -13.60 -3.44 -7.36
CA LYS A 166 -13.81 -2.45 -6.30
C LYS A 166 -12.79 -1.32 -6.37
N LYS A 167 -13.21 -0.12 -5.98
CA LYS A 167 -12.37 1.08 -5.82
C LYS A 167 -12.78 1.79 -4.53
N ASN A 168 -11.82 2.31 -3.78
CA ASN A 168 -12.06 3.21 -2.65
C ASN A 168 -10.90 4.19 -2.48
N ARG A 169 -11.10 5.17 -1.62
CA ARG A 169 -10.09 6.07 -1.11
C ARG A 169 -10.00 5.89 0.39
N MET A 170 -8.83 6.12 0.99
CA MET A 170 -8.60 5.93 2.43
C MET A 170 -7.70 7.02 3.00
N HIS A 171 -7.80 7.25 4.30
CA HIS A 171 -6.91 8.10 5.11
C HIS A 171 -7.04 9.62 4.82
N SER A 172 -8.25 10.16 4.82
CA SER A 172 -8.50 11.58 4.53
C SER A 172 -7.89 12.54 5.56
N PHE A 173 -7.77 12.15 6.83
CA PHE A 173 -7.11 12.99 7.83
C PHE A 173 -5.59 13.04 7.61
N HIS A 174 -5.00 11.98 7.07
CA HIS A 174 -3.60 12.02 6.65
C HIS A 174 -3.38 13.02 5.50
N SER A 175 -4.30 13.12 4.54
CA SER A 175 -4.25 14.18 3.51
C SER A 175 -4.21 15.56 4.15
N LEU A 176 -5.12 15.82 5.09
CA LEU A 176 -5.20 17.10 5.79
C LEU A 176 -3.90 17.39 6.55
N TYR A 177 -3.36 16.41 7.28
CA TYR A 177 -2.10 16.56 7.99
C TYR A 177 -0.95 16.96 7.07
N TRP A 178 -0.78 16.26 5.94
CA TRP A 178 0.30 16.55 5.00
C TRP A 178 0.13 17.89 4.29
N ILE A 179 -1.10 18.28 3.93
CA ILE A 179 -1.37 19.59 3.34
C ILE A 179 -1.04 20.71 4.34
N LEU A 180 -1.48 20.58 5.59
CA LEU A 180 -1.20 21.58 6.63
C LEU A 180 0.29 21.67 6.95
N ARG A 181 0.97 20.53 7.02
CA ARG A 181 2.43 20.48 7.21
C ARG A 181 3.17 21.09 6.03
N ALA A 182 2.76 20.81 4.79
CA ALA A 182 3.37 21.42 3.60
C ALA A 182 3.13 22.94 3.54
N ARG A 183 1.95 23.43 3.97
CA ARG A 183 1.67 24.88 4.10
C ARG A 183 2.55 25.56 5.15
N ASN A 184 3.04 24.81 6.13
CA ASN A 184 3.95 25.28 7.18
C ASN A 184 5.42 24.95 6.87
N ASP A 185 5.77 24.89 5.58
CA ASP A 185 7.11 24.55 5.07
C ASP A 185 7.78 23.33 5.72
N MET A 186 6.97 22.32 6.00
CA MET A 186 7.35 21.05 6.62
C MET A 186 7.73 21.10 8.11
N GLU A 187 7.62 22.26 8.75
CA GLU A 187 7.86 22.44 10.18
C GLU A 187 6.70 21.92 11.03
N GLU A 188 7.03 21.36 12.21
CA GLU A 188 6.04 20.80 13.13
C GLU A 188 5.59 21.80 14.20
N THR A 189 4.38 22.33 14.06
CA THR A 189 3.72 23.12 15.10
C THR A 189 3.18 22.23 16.22
N PRO A 190 2.92 22.77 17.44
CA PRO A 190 2.28 22.01 18.52
C PRO A 190 0.93 21.39 18.12
N PHE A 191 0.17 22.08 17.27
CA PHE A 191 -1.07 21.54 16.69
C PHE A 191 -0.79 20.33 15.80
N LEU A 192 0.16 20.42 14.87
CA LEU A 192 0.52 19.32 13.97
C LEU A 192 1.02 18.10 14.74
N LYS A 193 1.78 18.28 15.82
CA LYS A 193 2.21 17.17 16.70
C LYS A 193 1.04 16.46 17.37
N LYS A 194 0.09 17.22 17.92
CA LYS A 194 -1.14 16.65 18.52
C LYS A 194 -1.99 15.94 17.47
N PHE A 195 -2.12 16.54 16.28
CA PHE A 195 -2.88 15.93 15.19
C PHE A 195 -2.22 14.62 14.71
N HIS A 196 -0.90 14.61 14.52
CA HIS A 196 -0.15 13.39 14.22
C HIS A 196 -0.33 12.32 15.31
N SER A 197 -0.28 12.70 16.59
CA SER A 197 -0.55 11.77 17.69
C SER A 197 -1.96 11.15 17.62
N LEU A 198 -2.98 11.92 17.22
CA LEU A 198 -4.33 11.40 16.99
C LEU A 198 -4.33 10.36 15.85
N LEU A 199 -3.65 10.65 14.73
CA LEU A 199 -3.52 9.71 13.61
C LEU A 199 -2.85 8.41 14.05
N VAL A 200 -1.79 8.48 14.84
CA VAL A 200 -1.12 7.31 15.41
C VAL A 200 -2.09 6.52 16.29
N LYS A 201 -2.87 7.17 17.15
CA LYS A 201 -3.90 6.51 17.98
C LYS A 201 -4.98 5.83 17.12
N GLN A 202 -5.40 6.44 16.01
CA GLN A 202 -6.32 5.80 15.06
C GLN A 202 -5.72 4.52 14.47
N MET A 203 -4.42 4.50 14.14
CA MET A 203 -3.76 3.32 13.59
C MET A 203 -3.81 2.11 14.51
N PHE A 204 -3.77 2.34 15.84
CA PHE A 204 -3.88 1.33 16.89
C PHE A 204 -5.32 1.12 17.40
N GLY A 205 -6.33 1.70 16.73
CA GLY A 205 -7.74 1.52 17.11
C GLY A 205 -8.16 2.24 18.38
N GLN A 206 -7.33 3.14 18.92
CA GLN A 206 -7.54 3.87 20.17
C GLN A 206 -8.37 5.15 20.00
N ALA A 207 -8.78 5.49 18.78
CA ALA A 207 -9.51 6.73 18.47
C ALA A 207 -10.72 6.51 17.54
N LYS A 208 -11.66 5.64 17.97
CA LYS A 208 -12.80 5.16 17.16
C LYS A 208 -13.68 6.26 16.57
N ILE A 209 -14.01 7.30 17.34
CA ILE A 209 -14.86 8.41 16.87
C ILE A 209 -14.19 9.13 15.70
N SER A 210 -12.94 9.54 15.88
CA SER A 210 -12.19 10.21 14.82
C SER A 210 -12.01 9.33 13.58
N ALA A 211 -11.79 8.02 13.76
CA ALA A 211 -11.68 7.07 12.66
C ALA A 211 -13.01 6.90 11.89
N PHE A 212 -14.15 6.96 12.60
CA PHE A 212 -15.46 6.95 11.97
C PHE A 212 -15.69 8.22 11.12
N ILE A 213 -15.34 9.40 11.65
CA ILE A 213 -15.43 10.66 10.90
C ILE A 213 -14.53 10.64 9.66
N GLU A 214 -13.28 10.18 9.80
CA GLU A 214 -12.36 10.03 8.68
C GLU A 214 -12.95 9.14 7.58
N LYS A 215 -13.58 8.02 7.95
CA LYS A 215 -14.23 7.10 7.01
C LYS A 215 -15.36 7.74 6.19
N LEU A 216 -16.07 8.74 6.73
CA LEU A 216 -17.09 9.49 6.01
C LEU A 216 -16.48 10.46 4.99
N LEU A 217 -15.27 10.97 5.27
CA LEU A 217 -14.56 11.93 4.42
C LEU A 217 -13.65 11.26 3.37
N ASP A 218 -13.29 10.01 3.59
CA ASP A 218 -12.45 9.21 2.71
C ASP A 218 -12.86 9.24 1.22
N PRO A 219 -14.15 9.08 0.85
CA PRO A 219 -14.57 9.13 -0.55
C PRO A 219 -14.20 10.45 -1.26
N ILE A 220 -14.15 11.55 -0.51
CA ILE A 220 -13.89 12.89 -1.03
C ILE A 220 -12.38 13.18 -1.02
N PHE A 221 -11.73 12.99 0.14
CA PHE A 221 -10.38 13.53 0.43
C PHE A 221 -9.33 12.49 0.83
N GLY A 222 -9.59 11.19 0.69
CA GLY A 222 -8.64 10.14 1.08
C GLY A 222 -7.25 10.31 0.46
N LYS A 223 -6.20 10.08 1.25
CA LYS A 223 -4.79 10.21 0.84
C LYS A 223 -4.41 9.24 -0.26
N SER A 224 -4.89 8.00 -0.19
CA SER A 224 -4.55 6.96 -1.16
C SER A 224 -5.79 6.46 -1.88
N LYS A 225 -5.67 6.24 -3.18
CA LYS A 225 -6.65 5.52 -4.00
C LYS A 225 -6.27 4.06 -4.04
N CYS A 226 -7.25 3.20 -3.79
CA CYS A 226 -7.05 1.76 -3.76
C CYS A 226 -7.92 1.10 -4.82
N PHE A 227 -7.32 0.18 -5.57
CA PHE A 227 -7.92 -0.57 -6.66
C PHE A 227 -7.86 -2.06 -6.32
N TYR A 228 -9.00 -2.72 -6.51
CA TYR A 228 -9.13 -4.16 -6.37
C TYR A 228 -9.39 -4.75 -7.74
N LEU A 229 -8.42 -5.52 -8.20
CA LEU A 229 -8.33 -6.00 -9.57
C LEU A 229 -8.41 -7.53 -9.57
N ARG A 230 -8.96 -8.07 -10.65
CA ARG A 230 -9.04 -9.49 -10.95
C ARG A 230 -8.37 -9.73 -12.31
N LYS A 231 -7.49 -10.72 -12.40
CA LYS A 231 -7.06 -11.30 -13.67
C LYS A 231 -8.09 -12.31 -14.14
#